data_AF-A0A2T4LJS4-F1
#
_entry.id   AF-A0A2T4LJS4-F1
#
_cell.length_a   1.000
_cell.length_b   1.000
_cell.length_c   1.000
_cell.angle_alpha   90.00
_cell.angle_beta   90.00
_cell.angle_gamma   90.00
#
_symmetry.space_group_name_H-M   'P 1'
#
loop_
_entity.id
_entity.type
_entity.pdbx_description
1 polymer ?
#
loop_
_entity_poly.entity_id
_entity_poly.type
_entity_poly.pdbx_seq_one_letter_code
_entity_poly.pdbx_strand_id
1 'polypeptide(L)'
;VLTAKIAMDSTGLENFIRKQEITENNPNSDLIIIAIQDSLKRLIMPSIEREIRSDLTTKAENHAIDVFSENLKNLLLQPPLKGKQILGVDPAFRTGCKLAIINPFGTFIAKSVMYQHPPINKRKEAESIFLK
;
A
#
# COMPACT_ATOMS: atom_id res chain seq x y z
N VAL A 1 -3.82 -9.69 -11.97
CA VAL A 1 -4.33 -9.71 -10.58
C VAL A 1 -3.91 -11.02 -9.96
N LEU A 2 -3.38 -11.00 -8.73
CA LEU A 2 -2.91 -12.21 -8.03
C LEU A 2 -3.97 -12.72 -7.05
N THR A 3 -3.97 -14.03 -6.82
CA THR A 3 -4.81 -14.68 -5.80
C THR A 3 -3.90 -15.31 -4.75
N ALA A 4 -4.11 -14.94 -3.48
CA ALA A 4 -3.43 -15.56 -2.34
C ALA A 4 -4.42 -16.46 -1.59
N LYS A 5 -3.99 -17.68 -1.22
CA LYS A 5 -4.78 -18.66 -0.46
C LYS A 5 -4.00 -19.12 0.76
N ILE A 6 -4.71 -19.42 1.84
CA ILE A 6 -4.13 -20.05 3.03
C ILE A 6 -4.25 -21.57 2.87
N ALA A 7 -3.14 -22.30 2.99
CA ALA A 7 -3.12 -23.75 2.96
C ALA A 7 -3.20 -24.31 4.39
N MET A 8 -4.00 -25.35 4.59
CA MET A 8 -4.14 -26.04 5.87
C MET A 8 -4.41 -27.53 5.65
N ASP A 9 -3.97 -28.36 6.61
CA ASP A 9 -4.30 -29.79 6.63
C ASP A 9 -5.77 -30.00 7.04
N SER A 10 -6.64 -29.98 6.03
CA SER A 10 -8.08 -30.23 6.19
C SER A 10 -8.39 -31.67 6.60
N THR A 11 -7.57 -32.64 6.19
CA THR A 11 -7.78 -34.06 6.49
C THR A 11 -7.45 -34.36 7.96
N GLY A 12 -6.34 -33.83 8.46
CA GLY A 12 -5.98 -33.91 9.87
C GLY A 12 -7.05 -33.27 10.76
N LEU A 13 -7.54 -32.08 10.39
CA LEU A 13 -8.59 -31.39 11.15
C LEU A 13 -9.92 -32.16 11.16
N GLU A 14 -10.35 -32.66 9.99
CA GLU A 14 -11.58 -33.45 9.90
C GLU A 14 -11.50 -34.71 10.77
N ASN A 15 -10.38 -35.43 10.72
CA ASN A 15 -10.14 -36.61 11.55
C ASN A 15 -10.11 -36.28 13.04
N PHE A 16 -9.56 -35.12 13.40
CA PHE A 16 -9.55 -34.66 14.78
C PHE A 16 -10.98 -34.43 15.31
N ILE A 17 -11.80 -33.69 14.56
CA ILE A 17 -13.20 -33.41 14.96
C ILE A 17 -14.02 -34.69 15.00
N ARG A 18 -13.88 -35.57 14.00
CA ARG A 18 -14.57 -36.88 14.00
C ARG A 18 -14.28 -37.69 15.25
N LYS A 19 -13.02 -37.72 15.71
CA LYS A 19 -12.63 -38.43 16.95
C LYS A 19 -13.25 -37.82 18.21
N GLN A 20 -13.56 -36.52 18.20
CA GLN A 20 -14.17 -35.84 19.34
C GLN A 20 -15.69 -35.98 19.37
N GLU A 21 -16.34 -35.94 18.19
CA GLU A 21 -17.80 -35.86 18.09
C GLU A 21 -18.49 -37.22 17.91
N ILE A 22 -17.77 -38.26 17.45
CA ILE A 22 -18.34 -39.58 17.18
C ILE A 22 -17.93 -40.56 18.29
N THR A 23 -18.91 -40.98 19.09
CA THR A 23 -18.76 -42.07 20.07
C THR A 23 -18.95 -43.44 19.44
N GLU A 24 -18.34 -44.48 20.03
CA GLU A 24 -18.53 -45.86 19.57
C GLU A 24 -20.02 -46.25 19.64
N ASN A 25 -20.53 -46.86 18.56
CA ASN A 25 -21.91 -47.35 18.39
C ASN A 25 -23.03 -46.29 18.22
N ASN A 26 -22.74 -45.11 17.65
CA ASN A 26 -23.78 -44.14 17.29
C ASN A 26 -24.42 -44.47 15.91
N PRO A 27 -25.73 -44.78 15.83
CA PRO A 27 -26.41 -45.10 14.55
C PRO A 27 -26.49 -43.90 13.58
N ASN A 28 -26.27 -42.68 14.08
CA ASN A 28 -26.31 -41.45 13.28
C ASN A 28 -24.91 -40.95 12.86
N SER A 29 -23.88 -41.78 13.01
CA SER A 29 -22.48 -41.41 12.69
C SER A 29 -22.33 -40.85 11.27
N ASP A 30 -23.04 -41.41 10.28
CA ASP A 30 -22.96 -40.95 8.89
C ASP A 30 -23.50 -39.53 8.70
N LEU A 31 -24.59 -39.18 9.39
CA LEU A 31 -25.14 -37.82 9.36
C LEU A 31 -24.19 -36.82 10.03
N ILE A 32 -23.56 -37.21 11.14
CA ILE A 32 -22.57 -36.38 11.84
C ILE A 32 -21.35 -36.14 10.95
N ILE A 33 -20.86 -37.18 10.25
CA ILE A 33 -19.76 -37.07 9.30
C ILE A 33 -20.08 -36.06 8.18
N ILE A 34 -21.27 -36.15 7.59
CA ILE A 34 -21.70 -35.21 6.53
C ILE A 34 -21.77 -33.78 7.07
N ALA A 35 -22.30 -33.60 8.29
CA ALA A 35 -22.39 -32.29 8.92
C ALA A 35 -21.00 -31.69 9.23
N ILE A 36 -20.04 -32.50 9.68
CA ILE A 36 -18.64 -32.09 9.90
C ILE A 36 -18.02 -31.63 8.58
N GLN A 37 -18.18 -32.40 7.51
CA GLN A 37 -17.62 -32.06 6.19
C GLN A 37 -18.21 -30.77 5.60
N ASP A 38 -19.54 -30.60 5.64
CA ASP A 38 -20.19 -29.38 5.13
C ASP A 38 -19.78 -28.16 5.95
N SER A 39 -19.82 -28.26 7.29
CA SER A 39 -19.49 -27.15 8.17
C SER A 39 -18.03 -26.72 8.03
N LEU A 40 -17.09 -27.66 7.94
CA LEU A 40 -15.68 -27.37 7.68
C LEU A 40 -15.50 -26.63 6.36
N LYS A 41 -16.06 -27.16 5.28
CA LYS A 41 -15.86 -26.62 3.92
C LYS A 41 -16.51 -25.26 3.72
N ARG A 42 -17.74 -25.07 4.18
CA ARG A 42 -18.57 -23.90 3.83
C ARG A 42 -18.54 -22.79 4.87
N LEU A 43 -18.27 -23.12 6.14
CA LEU A 43 -18.44 -22.18 7.25
C LEU A 43 -17.11 -21.91 7.98
N ILE A 44 -16.53 -22.96 8.57
CA ILE A 44 -15.38 -22.83 9.48
C ILE A 44 -14.14 -22.36 8.70
N MET A 45 -13.76 -23.06 7.64
CA MET A 45 -12.55 -22.71 6.87
C MET A 45 -12.62 -21.31 6.24
N PRO A 46 -13.72 -20.92 5.56
CA PRO A 46 -13.83 -19.56 5.02
C PRO A 46 -13.90 -18.47 6.10
N SER A 47 -14.36 -18.79 7.32
CA SER A 47 -14.36 -17.83 8.43
C SER A 47 -12.94 -17.60 8.94
N ILE A 48 -12.21 -18.67 9.25
CA ILE A 48 -10.83 -18.60 9.74
C ILE A 48 -9.92 -17.93 8.71
N GLU A 49 -10.05 -18.27 7.41
CA GLU A 49 -9.26 -17.63 6.37
C GLU A 49 -9.52 -16.11 6.31
N ARG A 50 -10.78 -15.68 6.41
CA ARG A 50 -11.11 -14.24 6.42
C ARG A 50 -10.55 -13.54 7.64
N GLU A 51 -10.64 -14.14 8.82
CA GLU A 51 -10.10 -13.59 10.06
C GLU A 51 -8.58 -13.42 9.99
N ILE A 52 -7.84 -14.48 9.63
CA ILE A 52 -6.38 -14.42 9.48
C ILE A 52 -5.98 -13.37 8.45
N ARG A 53 -6.69 -13.28 7.32
CA ARG A 53 -6.41 -12.26 6.30
C ARG A 53 -6.66 -10.86 6.82
N SER A 54 -7.74 -10.64 7.56
CA SER A 54 -8.06 -9.35 8.18
C SER A 54 -6.96 -8.93 9.14
N ASP A 55 -6.51 -9.85 9.99
CA ASP A 55 -5.45 -9.60 10.98
C ASP A 55 -4.11 -9.29 10.31
N LEU A 56 -3.72 -10.09 9.32
CA LEU A 56 -2.48 -9.85 8.55
C LEU A 56 -2.54 -8.52 7.80
N THR A 57 -3.70 -8.17 7.24
CA THR A 57 -3.90 -6.88 6.55
C THR A 57 -3.76 -5.73 7.54
N THR A 58 -4.45 -5.81 8.69
CA THR A 58 -4.40 -4.78 9.74
C THR A 58 -2.97 -4.60 10.25
N LYS A 59 -2.24 -5.70 10.48
CA LYS A 59 -0.83 -5.65 10.90
C LYS A 59 0.06 -4.99 9.84
N ALA A 60 -0.13 -5.32 8.57
CA ALA A 60 0.62 -4.72 7.47
C ALA A 60 0.32 -3.23 7.30
N GLU A 61 -0.95 -2.83 7.41
CA GLU A 61 -1.39 -1.44 7.35
C GLU A 61 -0.82 -0.62 8.50
N ASN A 62 -0.88 -1.13 9.73
CA ASN A 62 -0.29 -0.46 10.90
C ASN A 62 1.22 -0.24 10.72
N HIS A 63 1.94 -1.27 10.26
CA HIS A 63 3.36 -1.14 9.98
C HIS A 63 3.65 -0.10 8.88
N ALA A 64 2.83 -0.07 7.82
CA ALA A 64 2.96 0.93 6.77
C ALA A 64 2.72 2.35 7.31
N ILE A 65 1.71 2.54 8.16
CA ILE A 65 1.42 3.82 8.82
C ILE A 65 2.61 4.29 9.65
N ASP A 66 3.24 3.41 10.42
CA ASP A 66 4.41 3.75 11.24
C ASP A 66 5.55 4.28 10.35
N VAL A 67 5.87 3.56 9.27
CA VAL A 67 6.91 3.95 8.31
C VAL A 67 6.58 5.29 7.63
N PHE A 68 5.34 5.49 7.19
CA PHE A 68 4.93 6.76 6.59
C PHE A 68 4.96 7.91 7.59
N SER A 69 4.59 7.66 8.84
CA SER A 69 4.61 8.65 9.91
C SER A 69 6.03 9.09 10.23
N GLU A 70 6.98 8.14 10.30
CA GLU A 70 8.40 8.43 10.50
C GLU A 70 8.98 9.24 9.33
N ASN A 71 8.68 8.83 8.10
CA ASN A 71 9.10 9.57 6.90
C ASN A 71 8.56 11.00 6.89
N LEU A 72 7.28 11.18 7.22
CA LEU A 72 6.66 12.50 7.29
C LEU A 72 7.29 13.36 8.39
N LYS A 73 7.54 12.79 9.58
CA LYS A 73 8.23 13.49 10.67
C LYS A 73 9.61 13.98 10.22
N ASN A 74 10.37 13.12 9.55
CA ASN A 74 11.70 13.48 9.04
C ASN A 74 11.64 14.60 7.98
N LEU A 75 10.61 14.60 7.12
CA LEU A 75 10.37 15.69 6.16
C LEU A 75 10.03 17.01 6.86
N LEU A 76 9.18 16.98 7.88
CA LEU A 76 8.74 18.19 8.61
C LEU A 76 9.84 18.80 9.49
N LEU A 77 10.77 17.97 9.98
CA LEU A 77 11.89 18.41 10.82
C LEU A 77 13.12 18.83 10.00
N GLN A 78 13.01 18.91 8.68
CA GLN A 78 14.11 19.41 7.84
C GLN A 78 14.42 20.87 8.21
N PRO A 79 15.71 21.25 8.31
CA PRO A 79 16.09 22.61 8.62
C PRO A 79 15.61 23.57 7.51
N PRO A 80 15.00 24.71 7.86
CA PRO A 80 14.49 25.65 6.86
C PRO A 80 15.63 26.40 6.16
N LEU A 81 15.49 26.63 4.86
CA LEU A 81 16.43 27.43 4.04
C LEU A 81 16.19 28.95 4.24
N LYS A 82 16.53 29.47 5.43
CA LYS A 82 16.32 30.89 5.78
C LYS A 82 17.22 31.83 4.97
N GLY A 83 16.66 32.97 4.54
CA GLY A 83 17.43 34.07 3.95
C GLY A 83 17.97 33.79 2.55
N LYS A 84 17.46 32.78 1.85
CA LYS A 84 17.88 32.39 0.49
C LYS A 84 16.79 32.69 -0.53
N GLN A 85 17.19 33.15 -1.70
CA GLN A 85 16.31 33.14 -2.87
C GLN A 85 16.27 31.72 -3.42
N ILE A 86 15.07 31.21 -3.69
CA ILE A 86 14.82 29.81 -4.05
C ILE A 86 14.21 29.75 -5.44
N LEU A 87 14.77 28.89 -6.29
CA LEU A 87 14.14 28.43 -7.53
C LEU A 87 13.56 27.03 -7.29
N GLY A 88 12.24 26.94 -7.16
CA GLY A 88 11.51 25.68 -7.15
C GLY A 88 11.34 25.14 -8.56
N VAL A 89 11.63 23.84 -8.74
CA VAL A 89 11.45 23.13 -10.00
C VAL A 89 10.53 21.94 -9.76
N ASP A 90 9.38 21.92 -10.44
CA ASP A 90 8.45 20.80 -10.49
C ASP A 90 8.62 20.05 -11.83
N PRO A 91 9.31 18.90 -11.86
CA PRO A 91 9.64 18.20 -13.09
C PRO A 91 8.41 17.58 -13.78
N ALA A 92 8.25 17.82 -15.07
CA ALA A 92 7.30 17.06 -15.89
C ALA A 92 7.75 16.95 -17.35
N PHE A 93 7.32 15.88 -18.02
CA PHE A 93 7.64 15.61 -19.42
C PHE A 93 6.69 16.36 -20.37
N ARG A 94 5.45 15.89 -20.49
CA ARG A 94 4.47 16.40 -21.46
C ARG A 94 4.04 17.85 -21.20
N THR A 95 3.85 18.22 -19.94
CA THR A 95 3.35 19.54 -19.54
C THR A 95 4.47 20.55 -19.24
N GLY A 96 5.74 20.17 -19.46
CA GLY A 96 6.91 20.97 -19.14
C GLY A 96 7.23 21.04 -17.63
N CYS A 97 8.49 21.30 -17.31
CA CYS A 97 8.92 21.54 -15.94
C CYS A 97 8.48 22.94 -15.50
N LYS A 98 7.74 23.05 -14.39
CA LYS A 98 7.30 24.34 -13.87
C LYS A 98 8.37 24.90 -12.97
N LEU A 99 8.53 26.21 -13.06
CA LEU A 99 9.53 26.97 -12.31
C LEU A 99 8.79 28.01 -11.46
N ALA A 100 9.24 28.17 -10.21
CA ALA A 100 8.75 29.22 -9.32
C ALA A 100 9.93 29.83 -8.56
N ILE A 101 9.99 31.17 -8.52
CA ILE A 101 11.00 31.91 -7.77
C ILE A 101 10.36 32.46 -6.51
N ILE A 102 11.01 32.22 -5.37
CA ILE A 102 10.63 32.70 -4.05
C ILE A 102 11.79 33.54 -3.50
N ASN A 103 11.51 34.71 -2.95
CA ASN A 103 12.52 35.56 -2.33
C ASN A 103 12.94 35.08 -0.92
N PRO A 104 13.98 35.67 -0.32
CA PRO A 104 14.41 35.33 1.05
C PRO A 104 13.35 35.43 2.15
N PHE A 105 12.25 36.15 1.92
CA PHE A 105 11.14 36.33 2.85
C PHE A 105 10.01 35.31 2.66
N GLY A 106 10.13 34.38 1.71
CA GLY A 106 9.09 33.40 1.39
C GLY A 106 8.00 33.94 0.46
N THR A 107 8.17 35.14 -0.11
CA THR A 107 7.20 35.71 -1.06
C THR A 107 7.44 35.19 -2.47
N PHE A 108 6.37 34.80 -3.15
CA PHE A 108 6.40 34.44 -4.57
C PHE A 108 6.77 35.65 -5.44
N ILE A 109 7.69 35.45 -6.39
CA ILE A 109 8.18 36.50 -7.28
C ILE A 109 7.75 36.28 -8.72
N ALA A 110 8.00 35.08 -9.27
CA ALA A 110 7.73 34.78 -10.66
C ALA A 110 7.55 33.29 -10.88
N LYS A 111 6.86 32.92 -11.97
CA LYS A 111 6.74 31.54 -12.45
C LYS A 111 7.02 31.47 -13.95
N SER A 112 7.49 30.32 -14.40
CA SER A 112 7.68 30.00 -15.81
C SER A 112 7.48 28.50 -16.05
N VAL A 113 7.46 28.08 -17.31
CA VAL A 113 7.45 26.66 -17.69
C VAL A 113 8.52 26.45 -18.73
N MET A 114 9.38 25.45 -18.52
CA MET A 114 10.44 25.07 -19.46
C MET A 114 10.20 23.67 -20.03
N TYR A 115 10.59 23.46 -21.29
CA TYR A 115 10.38 22.20 -21.99
C TYR A 115 11.72 21.57 -22.39
N GLN A 116 12.39 20.90 -21.45
CA GLN A 116 13.71 20.30 -21.70
C GLN A 116 13.67 18.82 -22.12
N HIS A 117 12.53 18.15 -21.96
CA HIS A 117 12.38 16.72 -22.22
C HIS A 117 11.41 16.45 -23.39
N PRO A 118 11.46 15.26 -24.03
CA PRO A 118 10.43 14.80 -24.96
C PRO A 118 9.03 14.83 -24.31
N PRO A 119 7.95 15.06 -25.08
CA PRO A 119 7.88 15.09 -26.56
C PRO A 119 8.24 16.44 -27.20
N ILE A 120 8.34 17.52 -26.41
CA ILE A 120 8.56 18.88 -26.95
C ILE A 120 10.05 19.16 -27.16
N ASN A 121 10.91 18.73 -26.23
CA ASN A 121 12.38 18.73 -26.36
C ASN A 121 13.03 20.09 -26.79
N LYS A 122 12.52 21.21 -26.27
CA LYS A 122 13.04 22.56 -26.51
C LYS A 122 14.19 22.92 -25.55
N ARG A 123 15.27 22.12 -25.54
CA ARG A 123 16.41 22.31 -24.63
C ARG A 123 17.05 23.70 -24.71
N LYS A 124 17.31 24.21 -25.92
CA LYS A 124 17.94 25.53 -26.12
C LYS A 124 17.08 26.67 -25.56
N GLU A 125 15.76 26.59 -25.74
CA GLU A 125 14.82 27.56 -25.20
C GLU A 125 14.79 27.50 -23.67
N ALA A 126 14.75 26.29 -23.10
CA ALA A 126 14.83 26.08 -21.65
C ALA A 126 16.12 26.65 -21.04
N GLU A 127 17.27 26.46 -21.70
CA GLU A 127 18.56 27.00 -21.26
C GLU A 127 18.58 28.54 -21.26
N SER A 128 17.98 29.16 -22.28
CA SER A 128 17.89 30.63 -22.39
C SER A 128 17.10 31.31 -21.27
N ILE A 129 16.27 30.56 -20.53
CA ILE A 129 15.52 31.07 -19.36
C ILE A 129 16.48 31.40 -18.20
N PHE A 130 17.63 30.71 -18.10
CA PHE A 130 18.57 30.86 -17.00
C PHE A 130 19.79 31.75 -17.33
N LEU A 131 20.07 31.97 -18.61
CA LEU A 131 21.27 32.68 -19.09
C LEU A 131 21.04 34.20 -19.30
N LYS A 132 20.05 34.79 -18.63
CA LYS A 132 19.82 36.25 -18.62
C LYS A 132 20.13 36.83 -17.25
#